data_AF-C7MID3-F1
#
_entry.id   AF-C7MID3-F1
#
_cell.length_a   1.000
_cell.length_b   1.000
_cell.length_c   1.000
_cell.angle_alpha   90.00
_cell.angle_beta   90.00
_cell.angle_gamma   90.00
#
_symmetry.space_group_name_H-M   'P 1'
#
loop_
_entity.id
_entity.type
_entity.pdbx_description
1 polymer ?
#
loop_
_entity_poly.entity_id
_entity_poly.type
_entity_poly.pdbx_seq_one_letter_code
_entity_poly.pdbx_strand_id
1 'polypeptide(L)'
;MRSRNVIDMHLVNRMQAFGWPLLAVTFALAIILAVGAIVGSQGPEARAEMYEGLQWNGAIFALLGPLIGYGFTSMGQYFPLALGLGLTRREFAAGVSAVFLGNALVYSVLITIGKTIEKATEGFGLGIRFFDVFYTSTGAPWQTLVQTFLLILTVLFLGAAITAAFLRFGQAFLWISGAVLALIGLGILSGVLLLDGFGRGLLDLLTMGWGPWMAVIAVIGVLSAGAWLVLVRRTQVS
;
A
#
# COMPACT_ATOMS: atom_id res chain seq x y z
N MET A 1 -6.98 -7.50 28.63
CA MET A 1 -7.89 -6.90 27.64
C MET A 1 -8.11 -7.90 26.50
N ARG A 2 -9.36 -8.18 26.11
CA ARG A 2 -9.67 -9.18 25.07
C ARG A 2 -9.25 -8.77 23.65
N SER A 3 -8.85 -7.51 23.44
CA SER A 3 -8.20 -7.04 22.22
C SER A 3 -6.87 -7.74 21.91
N ARG A 4 -6.17 -8.23 22.93
CA ARG A 4 -4.96 -9.04 22.75
C ARG A 4 -5.25 -10.33 21.98
N ASN A 5 -6.39 -10.97 22.23
CA ASN A 5 -6.79 -12.19 21.53
C ASN A 5 -6.98 -11.93 20.03
N VAL A 6 -7.49 -10.76 19.65
CA VAL A 6 -7.62 -10.34 18.24
C VAL A 6 -6.24 -10.18 17.60
N ILE A 7 -5.30 -9.57 18.31
CA ILE A 7 -3.92 -9.40 17.85
C ILE A 7 -3.26 -10.78 17.66
N ASP A 8 -3.39 -11.66 18.65
CA ASP A 8 -2.82 -13.01 18.60
C ASP A 8 -3.38 -13.80 17.41
N MET A 9 -4.70 -13.73 17.16
CA MET A 9 -5.33 -14.36 15.98
C MET A 9 -4.72 -13.90 14.65
N HIS A 10 -4.43 -12.61 14.53
CA HIS A 10 -3.84 -12.02 13.33
C HIS A 10 -2.36 -12.40 13.15
N LEU A 11 -1.66 -12.72 14.25
CA LEU A 11 -0.23 -13.06 14.25
C LEU A 11 0.03 -14.57 14.23
N VAL A 12 -0.98 -15.41 14.46
CA VAL A 12 -0.85 -16.87 14.38
C VAL A 12 -0.42 -17.29 12.98
N ASN A 13 -1.08 -16.75 11.95
CA ASN A 13 -0.65 -16.96 10.56
C ASN A 13 0.46 -15.97 10.18
N ARG A 14 1.67 -16.24 10.67
CA ARG A 14 2.86 -15.42 10.40
C ARG A 14 3.18 -15.29 8.91
N MET A 15 2.84 -16.31 8.10
CA MET A 15 3.05 -16.26 6.65
C MET A 15 2.16 -15.19 6.02
N GLN A 16 0.93 -15.03 6.49
CA GLN A 16 0.01 -14.03 5.96
C GLN A 16 0.28 -12.62 6.49
N ALA A 17 0.71 -12.50 7.76
CA ALA A 17 1.07 -11.21 8.34
C ALA A 17 2.43 -10.68 7.83
N PHE A 18 3.43 -11.56 7.69
CA PHE A 18 4.82 -11.16 7.39
C PHE A 18 5.43 -11.83 6.17
N GLY A 19 5.12 -13.10 5.94
CA GLY A 19 5.77 -13.88 4.89
C GLY A 19 5.50 -13.38 3.48
N TRP A 20 4.22 -13.26 3.08
CA TRP A 20 3.85 -12.84 1.73
C TRP A 20 4.35 -11.44 1.35
N PRO A 21 4.20 -10.39 2.20
CA PRO A 21 4.73 -9.08 1.86
C PRO A 21 6.26 -9.09 1.69
N LEU A 22 7.00 -9.78 2.57
CA LEU A 22 8.46 -9.86 2.47
C LEU A 22 8.93 -10.68 1.26
N LEU A 23 8.26 -11.79 0.94
CA LEU A 23 8.56 -12.58 -0.26
C LEU A 23 8.33 -11.76 -1.53
N ALA A 24 7.21 -11.04 -1.62
CA ALA A 24 6.90 -10.20 -2.78
C ALA A 24 7.95 -9.10 -2.98
N VAL A 25 8.35 -8.40 -1.90
CA VAL A 25 9.41 -7.38 -1.98
C VAL A 25 10.75 -7.97 -2.33
N THR A 26 11.13 -9.09 -1.71
CA THR A 26 12.43 -9.73 -1.96
C THR A 26 12.52 -10.20 -3.41
N PHE A 27 11.45 -10.78 -3.94
CA PHE A 27 11.39 -11.22 -5.33
C PHE A 27 11.44 -10.03 -6.30
N ALA A 28 10.70 -8.95 -6.02
CA ALA A 28 10.75 -7.73 -6.82
C ALA A 28 12.14 -7.09 -6.79
N LEU A 29 12.80 -7.05 -5.62
CA LEU A 29 14.17 -6.56 -5.49
C LEU A 29 15.15 -7.43 -6.28
N ALA A 30 15.01 -8.75 -6.22
CA ALA A 30 15.85 -9.67 -6.99
C ALA A 30 15.74 -9.43 -8.50
N ILE A 31 14.52 -9.17 -9.01
CA ILE A 31 14.31 -8.80 -10.42
C ILE A 31 15.04 -7.49 -10.75
N ILE A 32 14.91 -6.45 -9.92
CA ILE A 32 15.55 -5.16 -10.18
C ILE A 32 17.08 -5.25 -10.08
N LEU A 33 17.61 -6.06 -9.17
CA LEU A 33 19.05 -6.37 -9.12
C LEU A 33 19.51 -7.10 -10.38
N ALA A 34 18.73 -8.07 -10.88
CA ALA A 34 19.04 -8.76 -12.13
C ALA A 34 19.03 -7.80 -13.34
N VAL A 35 18.04 -6.90 -13.42
CA VAL A 35 18.00 -5.84 -14.44
C VAL A 35 19.25 -4.95 -14.33
N GLY A 36 19.61 -4.55 -13.10
CA GLY A 36 20.81 -3.74 -12.84
C GLY A 36 22.09 -4.40 -13.33
N ALA A 37 22.25 -5.71 -13.08
CA ALA A 37 23.40 -6.48 -13.54
C ALA A 37 23.46 -6.58 -15.08
N ILE A 38 22.31 -6.84 -15.71
CA ILE A 38 22.22 -6.97 -17.18
C ILE A 38 22.51 -5.64 -17.87
N VAL A 39 21.86 -4.55 -17.45
CA VAL A 39 22.04 -3.23 -18.06
C VAL A 39 23.43 -2.68 -17.74
N GLY A 40 23.91 -2.86 -16.51
CA GLY A 40 25.25 -2.45 -16.10
C GLY A 40 26.37 -3.10 -16.91
N SER A 41 26.14 -4.30 -17.48
CA SER A 41 27.11 -4.96 -18.37
C SER A 41 27.29 -4.27 -19.72
N GLN A 42 26.38 -3.38 -20.10
CA GLN A 42 26.41 -2.66 -21.39
C GLN A 42 27.27 -1.39 -21.34
N GLY A 43 27.74 -1.01 -20.16
CA GLY A 43 28.67 0.11 -19.97
C GLY A 43 28.15 1.21 -19.03
N PRO A 44 29.00 2.20 -18.71
CA PRO A 44 28.67 3.24 -17.73
C PRO A 44 27.50 4.15 -18.12
N GLU A 45 27.34 4.42 -19.42
CA GLU A 45 26.26 5.29 -19.94
C GLU A 45 24.88 4.66 -19.73
N ALA A 46 24.70 3.39 -20.13
CA ALA A 46 23.47 2.63 -19.92
C ALA A 46 23.11 2.53 -18.42
N ARG A 47 24.11 2.40 -17.55
CA ARG A 47 23.91 2.40 -16.09
C ARG A 47 23.41 3.74 -15.57
N ALA A 48 23.90 4.85 -16.09
CA ALA A 48 23.45 6.19 -15.70
C ALA A 48 22.00 6.45 -16.15
N GLU A 49 21.67 6.11 -17.40
CA GLU A 49 20.31 6.22 -17.92
C GLU A 49 19.31 5.36 -17.11
N MET A 50 19.72 4.13 -16.76
CA MET A 50 18.92 3.25 -15.90
C MET A 50 18.69 3.87 -14.51
N TYR A 51 19.72 4.42 -13.89
CA TYR A 51 19.59 5.02 -12.56
C TYR A 51 18.57 6.18 -12.56
N GLU A 52 18.61 7.03 -13.58
CA GLU A 52 17.65 8.12 -13.76
C GLU A 52 16.23 7.59 -14.05
N GLY A 53 16.09 6.58 -14.91
CA GLY A 53 14.80 5.97 -15.21
C GLY A 53 14.16 5.27 -14.00
N LEU A 54 14.97 4.57 -13.19
CA LEU A 54 14.51 3.83 -12.01
C LEU A 54 14.00 4.74 -10.88
N GLN A 55 14.13 6.07 -10.98
CA GLN A 55 13.46 6.96 -10.03
C GLN A 55 11.93 6.79 -10.02
N TRP A 56 11.36 6.33 -11.14
CA TRP A 56 9.95 6.01 -11.33
C TRP A 56 9.65 4.50 -11.19
N ASN A 57 10.55 3.74 -10.58
CA ASN A 57 10.40 2.30 -10.44
C ASN A 57 9.19 1.94 -9.55
N GLY A 58 8.19 1.30 -10.16
CA GLY A 58 6.97 0.84 -9.49
C GLY A 58 7.12 -0.50 -8.75
N ALA A 59 8.26 -1.18 -8.84
CA ALA A 59 8.47 -2.49 -8.22
C ALA A 59 8.28 -2.47 -6.70
N ILE A 60 8.45 -1.31 -6.05
CA ILE A 60 8.18 -1.13 -4.62
C ILE A 60 6.71 -1.41 -4.25
N PHE A 61 5.78 -1.25 -5.20
CA PHE A 61 4.36 -1.55 -4.99
C PHE A 61 4.06 -3.04 -4.89
N ALA A 62 5.01 -3.93 -5.19
CA ALA A 62 4.88 -5.36 -4.91
C ALA A 62 4.58 -5.64 -3.43
N LEU A 63 4.99 -4.74 -2.52
CA LEU A 63 4.64 -4.82 -1.10
C LEU A 63 3.15 -4.59 -0.83
N LEU A 64 2.51 -3.68 -1.58
CA LEU A 64 1.16 -3.21 -1.27
C LEU A 64 0.10 -4.27 -1.56
N GLY A 65 0.31 -5.14 -2.56
CA GLY A 65 -0.62 -6.20 -2.93
C GLY A 65 -0.93 -7.17 -1.78
N PRO A 66 0.08 -7.80 -1.17
CA PRO A 66 -0.11 -8.64 0.02
C PRO A 66 -0.73 -7.88 1.20
N LEU A 67 -0.38 -6.60 1.40
CA LEU A 67 -0.91 -5.79 2.50
C LEU A 67 -2.38 -5.43 2.31
N ILE A 68 -2.83 -5.07 1.10
CA ILE A 68 -4.27 -4.88 0.85
C ILE A 68 -5.03 -6.20 1.01
N GLY A 69 -4.42 -7.30 0.56
CA GLY A 69 -4.95 -8.66 0.75
C GLY A 69 -5.11 -9.03 2.22
N TYR A 70 -4.19 -8.59 3.08
CA TYR A 70 -4.30 -8.73 4.52
C TYR A 70 -5.47 -7.90 5.08
N GLY A 71 -5.66 -6.67 4.58
CA GLY A 71 -6.85 -5.87 4.84
C GLY A 71 -8.14 -6.61 4.51
N PHE A 72 -8.22 -7.23 3.32
CA PHE A 72 -9.37 -8.04 2.91
C PHE A 72 -9.61 -9.23 3.84
N THR A 73 -8.55 -9.96 4.17
CA THR A 73 -8.61 -11.16 5.01
C THR A 73 -9.07 -10.82 6.44
N SER A 74 -8.63 -9.68 6.97
CA SER A 74 -9.03 -9.23 8.31
C SER A 74 -10.55 -9.18 8.46
N MET A 75 -11.26 -8.63 7.47
CA MET A 75 -12.71 -8.53 7.49
C MET A 75 -13.40 -9.77 6.93
N GLY A 76 -12.83 -10.43 5.94
CA GLY A 76 -13.45 -11.59 5.28
C GLY A 76 -13.37 -12.88 6.11
N GLN A 77 -12.33 -13.05 6.91
CA GLN A 77 -12.07 -14.29 7.65
C GLN A 77 -11.95 -14.07 9.15
N TYR A 78 -11.11 -13.13 9.59
CA TYR A 78 -10.85 -12.94 11.01
C TYR A 78 -12.01 -12.26 11.75
N PHE A 79 -12.76 -11.39 11.10
CA PHE A 79 -13.93 -10.74 11.71
C PHE A 79 -15.05 -11.73 12.07
N PRO A 80 -15.57 -12.57 11.15
CA PRO A 80 -16.54 -13.62 11.49
C PRO A 80 -16.04 -14.56 12.59
N LEU A 81 -14.78 -15.00 12.49
CA LEU A 81 -14.17 -15.89 13.49
C LEU A 81 -14.12 -15.22 14.87
N ALA A 82 -13.73 -13.95 14.95
CA ALA A 82 -13.67 -13.22 16.21
C ALA A 82 -15.05 -13.12 16.88
N LEU A 83 -16.11 -12.82 16.11
CA LEU A 83 -17.47 -12.80 16.65
C LEU A 83 -17.93 -14.19 17.10
N GLY A 84 -17.59 -15.24 16.35
CA GLY A 84 -17.86 -16.64 16.73
C GLY A 84 -17.17 -17.07 18.03
N LEU A 85 -16.00 -16.50 18.32
CA LEU A 85 -15.28 -16.69 19.60
C LEU A 85 -15.80 -15.79 20.74
N GLY A 86 -16.90 -15.07 20.53
CA GLY A 86 -17.53 -14.22 21.55
C GLY A 86 -16.86 -12.85 21.76
N LEU A 87 -15.99 -12.42 20.83
CA LEU A 87 -15.43 -11.07 20.86
C LEU A 87 -16.44 -10.05 20.36
N THR A 88 -16.42 -8.86 20.95
CA THR A 88 -17.27 -7.76 20.49
C THR A 88 -16.67 -7.07 19.26
N ARG A 89 -17.52 -6.44 18.45
CA ARG A 89 -17.09 -5.59 17.32
C ARG A 89 -16.12 -4.48 17.74
N ARG A 90 -16.28 -3.94 18.96
CA ARG A 90 -15.39 -2.91 19.51
C ARG A 90 -14.00 -3.46 19.82
N GLU A 91 -13.92 -4.64 20.44
CA GLU A 91 -12.64 -5.32 20.73
C GLU A 91 -11.92 -5.70 19.44
N PHE A 92 -12.66 -6.19 18.43
CA PHE A 92 -12.12 -6.47 17.12
C PHE A 92 -11.55 -5.22 16.45
N ALA A 93 -12.34 -4.14 16.38
CA ALA A 93 -11.89 -2.90 15.75
C ALA A 93 -10.62 -2.34 16.41
N ALA A 94 -10.54 -2.37 17.75
CA ALA A 94 -9.34 -1.94 18.48
C ALA A 94 -8.13 -2.83 18.16
N GLY A 95 -8.32 -4.16 18.18
CA GLY A 95 -7.25 -5.13 17.89
C GLY A 95 -6.72 -5.00 16.46
N VAL A 96 -7.60 -4.95 15.46
CA VAL A 96 -7.20 -4.82 14.05
C VAL A 96 -6.52 -3.48 13.78
N SER A 97 -7.00 -2.40 14.37
CA SER A 97 -6.35 -1.08 14.23
C SER A 97 -4.92 -1.11 14.77
N ALA A 98 -4.70 -1.76 15.92
CA ALA A 98 -3.36 -1.92 16.49
C ALA A 98 -2.45 -2.79 15.59
N VAL A 99 -2.99 -3.88 15.02
CA VAL A 99 -2.26 -4.73 14.06
C VAL A 99 -1.88 -3.95 12.80
N PHE A 100 -2.78 -3.13 12.26
CA PHE A 100 -2.51 -2.34 11.06
C PHE A 100 -1.47 -1.25 11.32
N LEU A 101 -1.56 -0.55 12.46
CA LEU A 101 -0.55 0.42 12.88
C LEU A 101 0.82 -0.24 13.06
N GLY A 102 0.85 -1.43 13.70
CA GLY A 102 2.08 -2.19 13.87
C GLY A 102 2.70 -2.63 12.53
N ASN A 103 1.89 -3.14 11.60
CA ASN A 103 2.36 -3.52 10.26
C ASN A 103 2.88 -2.29 9.49
N ALA A 104 2.12 -1.20 9.46
CA ALA A 104 2.54 0.03 8.80
C ALA A 104 3.88 0.55 9.35
N LEU A 105 4.08 0.49 10.67
CA LEU A 105 5.33 0.89 11.30
C LEU A 105 6.49 -0.04 10.97
N VAL A 106 6.30 -1.36 11.07
CA VAL A 106 7.36 -2.34 10.79
C VAL A 106 7.83 -2.22 9.35
N TYR A 107 6.91 -2.22 8.40
CA TYR A 107 7.28 -2.14 6.99
C TYR A 107 7.83 -0.78 6.58
N SER A 108 7.33 0.33 7.13
CA SER A 108 7.90 1.65 6.82
C SER A 108 9.34 1.77 7.33
N VAL A 109 9.63 1.22 8.51
CA VAL A 109 10.99 1.15 9.05
C VAL A 109 11.88 0.28 8.15
N LEU A 110 11.41 -0.91 7.75
CA LEU A 110 12.16 -1.80 6.86
C LEU A 110 12.49 -1.13 5.51
N ILE A 111 11.52 -0.45 4.89
CA ILE A 111 11.75 0.29 3.65
C ILE A 111 12.75 1.44 3.86
N THR A 112 12.64 2.15 4.98
CA THR A 112 13.55 3.26 5.29
C THR A 112 14.98 2.75 5.48
N ILE A 113 15.16 1.62 6.18
CA ILE A 113 16.46 0.95 6.32
C ILE A 113 16.98 0.51 4.95
N GLY A 114 16.12 -0.12 4.14
CA GLY A 114 16.46 -0.54 2.77
C GLY A 114 16.94 0.62 1.91
N LYS A 115 16.25 1.77 1.97
CA LYS A 115 16.66 3.02 1.31
C LYS A 115 18.02 3.51 1.80
N THR A 116 18.26 3.51 3.11
CA THR A 116 19.54 3.96 3.65
C THR A 116 20.69 3.07 3.17
N ILE A 117 20.49 1.75 3.15
CA ILE A 117 21.47 0.79 2.62
C ILE A 117 21.68 1.01 1.13
N GLU A 118 20.60 1.16 0.36
CA GLU A 118 20.65 1.40 -1.09
C GLU A 118 21.47 2.66 -1.42
N LYS A 119 21.23 3.77 -0.71
CA LYS A 119 22.00 5.01 -0.88
C LYS A 119 23.46 4.85 -0.48
N ALA A 120 23.73 4.18 0.64
CA ALA A 120 25.08 3.96 1.13
C ALA A 120 25.91 3.03 0.22
N THR A 121 25.25 2.23 -0.61
CA THR A 121 25.89 1.26 -1.51
C THR A 121 25.79 1.67 -2.99
N GLU A 122 25.37 2.90 -3.28
CA GLU A 122 25.20 3.39 -4.65
C GLU A 122 24.31 2.47 -5.51
N GLY A 123 23.17 2.06 -4.94
CA GLY A 123 22.25 1.14 -5.59
C GLY A 123 22.77 -0.30 -5.58
N PHE A 124 23.23 -0.79 -4.42
CA PHE A 124 23.79 -2.13 -4.23
C PHE A 124 24.99 -2.44 -5.14
N GLY A 125 25.78 -1.42 -5.50
CA GLY A 125 26.91 -1.52 -6.41
C GLY A 125 26.51 -1.62 -7.90
N LEU A 126 25.21 -1.64 -8.20
CA LEU A 126 24.66 -1.76 -9.56
C LEU A 126 24.05 -0.47 -10.09
N GLY A 127 23.98 0.60 -9.28
CA GLY A 127 23.34 1.85 -9.71
C GLY A 127 21.84 1.66 -9.96
N ILE A 128 21.19 0.80 -9.18
CA ILE A 128 19.72 0.64 -9.24
C ILE A 128 19.03 1.54 -8.22
N ARG A 129 17.74 1.79 -8.44
CA ARG A 129 16.84 2.41 -7.45
C ARG A 129 15.64 1.51 -7.22
N PHE A 130 15.47 1.04 -5.99
CA PHE A 130 14.34 0.22 -5.58
C PHE A 130 13.60 0.87 -4.42
N PHE A 131 14.33 1.27 -3.39
CA PHE A 131 13.79 1.94 -2.20
C PHE A 131 13.88 3.47 -2.28
N ASP A 132 14.86 4.03 -3.00
CA ASP A 132 14.96 5.48 -3.24
C ASP A 132 14.26 5.89 -4.54
N VAL A 133 12.93 5.89 -4.52
CA VAL A 133 12.10 6.20 -5.69
C VAL A 133 11.13 7.34 -5.38
N PHE A 134 10.54 7.95 -6.41
CA PHE A 134 9.54 9.02 -6.26
C PHE A 134 8.40 8.61 -5.31
N TYR A 135 7.94 7.37 -5.44
CA TYR A 135 6.82 6.81 -4.66
C TYR A 135 7.11 6.57 -3.18
N THR A 136 8.37 6.59 -2.77
CA THR A 136 8.82 6.45 -1.37
C THR A 136 9.54 7.70 -0.87
N SER A 137 9.49 8.80 -1.62
CA SER A 137 10.33 9.99 -1.49
C SER A 137 11.80 9.75 -1.82
N THR A 138 12.36 10.62 -2.65
CA THR A 138 13.81 10.69 -2.95
C THR A 138 14.58 11.55 -1.93
N GLY A 139 13.87 12.21 -1.01
CA GLY A 139 14.43 13.12 -0.01
C GLY A 139 15.03 12.42 1.21
N ALA A 140 14.91 13.07 2.36
CA ALA A 140 15.45 12.58 3.63
C ALA A 140 14.79 11.26 4.09
N PRO A 141 15.50 10.39 4.84
CA PRO A 141 14.95 9.09 5.27
C PRO A 141 13.64 9.19 6.07
N TRP A 142 13.46 10.23 6.88
CA TRP A 142 12.24 10.44 7.65
C TRP A 142 11.01 10.68 6.75
N GLN A 143 11.19 11.27 5.57
CA GLN A 143 10.09 11.45 4.60
C GLN A 143 9.63 10.10 4.06
N THR A 144 10.57 9.19 3.80
CA THR A 144 10.27 7.82 3.38
C THR A 144 9.52 7.06 4.46
N LEU A 145 9.94 7.20 5.73
CA LEU A 145 9.25 6.61 6.86
C LEU A 145 7.78 7.07 6.93
N VAL A 146 7.54 8.38 6.90
CA VAL A 146 6.18 8.94 6.99
C VAL A 146 5.34 8.55 5.77
N GLN A 147 5.88 8.67 4.56
CA GLN A 147 5.17 8.38 3.31
C GLN A 147 4.75 6.91 3.22
N THR A 148 5.69 6.00 3.47
CA THR A 148 5.40 4.57 3.40
C THR A 148 4.49 4.12 4.55
N PHE A 149 4.64 4.68 5.74
CA PHE A 149 3.74 4.45 6.87
C PHE A 149 2.29 4.83 6.52
N LEU A 150 2.08 6.04 6.03
CA LEU A 150 0.75 6.52 5.64
C LEU A 150 0.17 5.68 4.50
N LEU A 151 0.97 5.39 3.47
CA LEU A 151 0.53 4.59 2.33
C LEU A 151 0.09 3.19 2.74
N ILE A 152 0.91 2.49 3.53
CA ILE A 152 0.60 1.13 4.01
C ILE A 152 -0.64 1.15 4.90
N LEU A 153 -0.72 2.10 5.83
CA LEU A 153 -1.87 2.22 6.72
C LEU A 153 -3.16 2.48 5.94
N THR A 154 -3.11 3.38 4.95
CA THR A 154 -4.23 3.66 4.04
C THR A 154 -4.65 2.41 3.30
N VAL A 155 -3.72 1.66 2.71
CA VAL A 155 -4.01 0.45 1.94
C VAL A 155 -4.62 -0.65 2.82
N LEU A 156 -4.12 -0.85 4.03
CA LEU A 156 -4.67 -1.82 4.98
C LEU A 156 -6.13 -1.49 5.35
N PHE A 157 -6.40 -0.24 5.71
CA PHE A 157 -7.76 0.20 6.02
C PHE A 157 -8.67 0.22 4.80
N LEU A 158 -8.16 0.57 3.63
CA LEU A 158 -8.91 0.55 2.38
C LEU A 158 -9.35 -0.89 2.06
N GLY A 159 -8.44 -1.86 2.18
CA GLY A 159 -8.77 -3.27 2.02
C GLY A 159 -9.87 -3.71 3.00
N ALA A 160 -9.70 -3.40 4.28
CA ALA A 160 -10.71 -3.70 5.28
C ALA A 160 -12.07 -3.00 5.01
N ALA A 161 -12.06 -1.75 4.58
CA ALA A 161 -13.26 -0.99 4.24
C ALA A 161 -14.02 -1.60 3.04
N ILE A 162 -13.31 -1.98 1.98
CA ILE A 162 -13.87 -2.64 0.79
C ILE A 162 -14.56 -3.94 1.18
N THR A 163 -13.89 -4.80 1.95
CA THR A 163 -14.49 -6.07 2.38
C THR A 163 -15.63 -5.85 3.36
N ALA A 164 -15.54 -4.88 4.27
CA ALA A 164 -16.65 -4.52 5.15
C ALA A 164 -17.88 -4.02 4.37
N ALA A 165 -17.67 -3.24 3.31
CA ALA A 165 -18.73 -2.75 2.44
C ALA A 165 -19.36 -3.91 1.66
N PHE A 166 -18.55 -4.82 1.13
CA PHE A 166 -19.04 -6.03 0.48
C PHE A 166 -19.86 -6.91 1.43
N LEU A 167 -19.40 -7.15 2.66
CA LEU A 167 -20.16 -7.92 3.66
C LEU A 167 -21.48 -7.24 4.05
N ARG A 168 -21.58 -5.92 3.90
CA ARG A 168 -22.80 -5.17 4.24
C ARG A 168 -23.80 -5.07 3.09
N PHE A 169 -23.30 -4.81 1.88
CA PHE A 169 -24.14 -4.48 0.72
C PHE A 169 -24.13 -5.59 -0.35
N GLY A 170 -23.36 -6.64 -0.14
CA GLY A 170 -23.23 -7.78 -1.05
C GLY A 170 -22.71 -7.37 -2.42
N GLN A 171 -23.20 -8.08 -3.44
CA GLN A 171 -22.75 -7.93 -4.83
C GLN A 171 -23.07 -6.55 -5.43
N ALA A 172 -24.12 -5.86 -4.93
CA ALA A 172 -24.48 -4.53 -5.42
C ALA A 172 -23.34 -3.52 -5.26
N PHE A 173 -22.57 -3.61 -4.16
CA PHE A 173 -21.39 -2.77 -3.96
C PHE A 173 -20.34 -2.98 -5.06
N LEU A 174 -20.05 -4.23 -5.44
CA LEU A 174 -19.06 -4.51 -6.49
C LEU A 174 -19.47 -3.91 -7.83
N TRP A 175 -20.75 -4.03 -8.21
CA TRP A 175 -21.25 -3.47 -9.45
C TRP A 175 -21.22 -1.95 -9.46
N ILE A 176 -21.68 -1.31 -8.37
CA ILE A 176 -21.68 0.16 -8.25
C ILE A 176 -20.25 0.69 -8.25
N SER A 177 -19.35 0.11 -7.44
CA SER A 177 -17.94 0.52 -7.41
C SER A 177 -17.26 0.30 -8.75
N GLY A 178 -17.51 -0.83 -9.42
CA GLY A 178 -16.99 -1.09 -10.76
C GLY A 178 -17.48 -0.07 -11.79
N ALA A 179 -18.78 0.25 -11.78
CA ALA A 179 -19.34 1.26 -12.67
C ALA A 179 -18.77 2.65 -12.41
N VAL A 180 -18.62 3.05 -11.14
CA VAL A 180 -18.01 4.34 -10.77
C VAL A 180 -16.55 4.41 -11.23
N LEU A 181 -15.76 3.35 -11.01
CA LEU A 181 -14.36 3.30 -11.46
C LEU A 181 -14.26 3.36 -12.99
N ALA A 182 -15.15 2.66 -13.71
CA ALA A 182 -15.21 2.71 -15.16
C ALA A 182 -15.56 4.12 -15.68
N LEU A 183 -16.53 4.80 -15.04
CA LEU A 183 -16.89 6.17 -15.39
C LEU A 183 -15.75 7.16 -15.11
N ILE A 184 -15.02 7.00 -14.00
CA ILE A 184 -13.83 7.80 -13.71
C ILE A 184 -12.76 7.56 -14.78
N GLY A 185 -12.49 6.30 -15.13
CA GLY A 185 -11.53 5.95 -16.18
C GLY A 185 -11.90 6.55 -17.54
N LEU A 186 -13.18 6.43 -17.93
CA LEU A 186 -13.69 7.05 -19.14
C LEU A 186 -13.60 8.58 -19.10
N GLY A 187 -13.88 9.20 -17.95
CA GLY A 187 -13.74 10.64 -17.76
C GLY A 187 -12.30 11.12 -17.90
N ILE A 188 -11.34 10.41 -17.31
CA ILE A 188 -9.91 10.70 -17.45
C ILE A 188 -9.48 10.54 -18.91
N LEU A 189 -9.84 9.43 -19.55
CA LEU A 189 -9.50 9.17 -20.96
C LEU A 189 -10.08 10.25 -21.88
N SER A 190 -11.35 10.59 -21.69
CA SER A 190 -12.02 11.64 -22.47
C SER A 190 -11.37 13.00 -22.23
N GLY A 191 -11.02 13.33 -20.99
CA GLY A 191 -10.30 14.55 -20.65
C GLY A 191 -8.96 14.65 -21.37
N VAL A 192 -8.16 13.57 -21.35
CA VAL A 192 -6.85 13.53 -22.03
C VAL A 192 -6.99 13.70 -23.54
N LEU A 193 -8.02 13.09 -24.16
CA LEU A 193 -8.19 13.10 -25.62
C LEU A 193 -8.87 14.36 -26.15
N LEU A 194 -9.75 15.00 -25.37
CA LEU A 194 -10.66 16.04 -25.86
C LEU A 194 -10.38 17.43 -25.27
N LEU A 195 -9.63 17.52 -24.16
CA LEU A 195 -9.37 18.81 -23.48
C LEU A 195 -7.89 19.16 -23.54
N ASP A 196 -7.58 20.27 -24.20
CA ASP A 196 -6.22 20.81 -24.26
C ASP A 196 -5.68 21.11 -22.86
N GLY A 197 -4.47 20.64 -22.58
CA GLY A 197 -3.80 20.86 -21.29
C GLY A 197 -4.27 19.97 -20.14
N PHE A 198 -5.34 19.16 -20.31
CA PHE A 198 -5.81 18.25 -19.25
C PHE A 198 -4.75 17.22 -18.87
N GLY A 199 -4.09 16.62 -19.87
CA GLY A 199 -3.01 15.66 -19.62
C GLY A 199 -1.87 16.25 -18.79
N ARG A 200 -1.50 17.50 -19.06
CA ARG A 200 -0.48 18.22 -18.27
C ARG A 200 -0.97 18.48 -16.84
N GLY A 201 -2.20 18.95 -16.66
CA GLY A 201 -2.78 19.15 -15.33
C GLY A 201 -2.89 17.85 -14.52
N LEU A 202 -3.19 16.72 -15.18
CA LEU A 202 -3.19 15.41 -14.56
C LEU A 202 -1.78 14.99 -14.13
N LEU A 203 -0.76 15.21 -14.97
CA LEU A 203 0.63 14.97 -14.60
C LEU A 203 1.04 15.84 -13.42
N ASP A 204 0.74 17.14 -13.43
CA ASP A 204 1.05 18.06 -12.34
C ASP A 204 0.41 17.60 -11.01
N LEU A 205 -0.79 17.02 -11.08
CA LEU A 205 -1.47 16.40 -9.93
C LEU A 205 -0.77 15.11 -9.49
N LEU A 206 -0.42 14.21 -10.41
CA LEU A 206 0.23 12.93 -10.08
C LEU A 206 1.69 13.09 -9.62
N THR A 207 2.35 14.18 -10.03
CA THR A 207 3.73 14.52 -9.65
C THR A 207 3.79 15.68 -8.66
N MET A 208 2.69 15.94 -7.93
CA MET A 208 2.64 16.99 -6.94
C MET A 208 3.75 16.82 -5.88
N GLY A 209 4.14 17.94 -5.26
CA GLY A 209 5.16 17.92 -4.21
C GLY A 209 4.79 17.00 -3.04
N TRP A 210 5.82 16.59 -2.28
CA TRP A 210 5.68 15.63 -1.19
C TRP A 210 4.61 16.03 -0.16
N GLY A 211 4.55 17.29 0.26
CA GLY A 211 3.58 17.78 1.26
C GLY A 211 2.11 17.60 0.83
N PRO A 212 1.69 18.17 -0.31
CA PRO A 212 0.37 17.92 -0.88
C PRO A 212 0.04 16.44 -1.06
N TRP A 213 1.01 15.63 -1.53
CA TRP A 213 0.82 14.19 -1.70
C TRP A 213 0.51 13.49 -0.37
N MET A 214 1.20 13.88 0.72
CA MET A 214 0.93 13.34 2.05
C MET A 214 -0.45 13.72 2.56
N ALA A 215 -0.92 14.93 2.25
CA ALA A 215 -2.28 15.34 2.62
C ALA A 215 -3.32 14.49 1.89
N VAL A 216 -3.15 14.22 0.59
CA VAL A 216 -4.04 13.35 -0.19
C VAL A 216 -4.07 11.93 0.39
N ILE A 217 -2.90 11.32 0.63
CA ILE A 217 -2.82 9.96 1.21
C ILE A 217 -3.47 9.92 2.60
N ALA A 218 -3.22 10.93 3.45
CA ALA A 218 -3.80 11.01 4.77
C ALA A 218 -5.33 11.14 4.73
N VAL A 219 -5.87 11.98 3.82
CA VAL A 219 -7.32 12.12 3.62
C VAL A 219 -7.93 10.79 3.20
N ILE A 220 -7.35 10.10 2.21
CA ILE A 220 -7.83 8.79 1.75
C ILE A 220 -7.77 7.76 2.89
N GLY A 221 -6.69 7.77 3.67
CA GLY A 221 -6.51 6.88 4.82
C GLY A 221 -7.55 7.11 5.91
N VAL A 222 -7.81 8.37 6.28
CA VAL A 222 -8.83 8.75 7.26
C VAL A 222 -10.22 8.38 6.78
N LEU A 223 -10.54 8.64 5.51
CA LEU A 223 -11.83 8.26 4.93
C LEU A 223 -12.02 6.74 4.89
N SER A 224 -10.96 6.00 4.54
CA SER A 224 -10.98 4.53 4.51
C SER A 224 -11.17 3.95 5.91
N ALA A 225 -10.40 4.43 6.89
CA ALA A 225 -10.53 4.02 8.28
C ALA A 225 -11.90 4.38 8.88
N GLY A 226 -12.40 5.59 8.57
CA GLY A 226 -13.73 6.05 9.00
C GLY A 226 -14.86 5.21 8.40
N ALA A 227 -14.81 4.96 7.09
CA ALA A 227 -15.76 4.09 6.40
C ALA A 227 -15.75 2.67 7.01
N TRP A 228 -14.56 2.10 7.19
CA TRP A 228 -14.40 0.79 7.85
C TRP A 228 -14.97 0.78 9.28
N LEU A 229 -14.68 1.79 10.11
CA LEU A 229 -15.19 1.88 11.49
C LEU A 229 -16.72 1.98 11.56
N VAL A 230 -17.35 2.66 10.59
CA VAL A 230 -18.81 2.72 10.48
C VAL A 230 -19.37 1.36 10.04
N LEU A 231 -18.73 0.73 9.05
CA LEU A 231 -19.20 -0.53 8.47
C LEU A 231 -19.02 -1.71 9.40
N VAL A 232 -17.89 -1.83 10.11
CA VAL A 232 -17.62 -2.95 11.05
C VAL A 232 -18.66 -3.01 12.18
N ARG A 233 -19.30 -1.89 12.51
CA ARG A 233 -20.39 -1.82 13.50
C ARG A 233 -21.72 -2.33 12.94
N ARG A 234 -21.88 -2.36 11.61
CA ARG A 234 -23.14 -2.63 10.89
C ARG A 234 -23.09 -3.91 10.04
N THR A 235 -21.93 -4.54 9.90
CA THR A 235 -21.76 -5.81 9.20
C THR A 235 -22.53 -6.92 9.90
N GLN A 236 -23.31 -7.64 9.11
CA GLN A 236 -24.01 -8.86 9.54
C GLN A 236 -23.09 -10.03 9.20
N VAL A 237 -22.86 -10.89 10.19
CA VAL A 237 -22.18 -12.17 9.97
C VAL A 237 -23.30 -13.19 9.93
N SER A 238 -23.60 -13.68 8.73
CA SER A 238 -24.55 -14.76 8.48
C SER A 238 -23.92 -16.11 8.79
#